data_AF-A0A560J315-F1
#
_entry.id   AF-A0A560J315-F1
#
_cell.length_a   1.000
_cell.length_b   1.000
_cell.length_c   1.000
_cell.angle_alpha   90.00
_cell.angle_beta   90.00
_cell.angle_gamma   90.00
#
_symmetry.space_group_name_H-M   'P 1'
#
loop_
_entity.id
_entity.type
_entity.pdbx_description
1 polymer ?
#
loop_
_entity_poly.entity_id
_entity_poly.type
_entity_poly.pdbx_seq_one_letter_code
_entity_poly.pdbx_strand_id
1 'polypeptide(L)'
;MGRAPFKSGLPQIAETPMAKNAWMRNGFDSWLLGMEALQVITLRTMKLAAGGAAAQTEAQRMVSEKIAAGLDLQMRALTGGLGTTADGAAAKVLAHYRRKVRANRRRLSKAAG
;
A
#
# COMPACT_ATOMS: atom_id res chain seq x y z
N MET A 1 8.13 -0.57 -60.25
CA MET A 1 8.42 0.49 -59.27
C MET A 1 7.22 0.63 -58.34
N GLY A 2 7.15 -0.20 -57.30
CA GLY A 2 5.99 -0.29 -56.40
C GLY A 2 6.26 0.46 -55.10
N ARG A 3 5.43 1.45 -54.77
CA ARG A 3 5.47 2.16 -53.48
C ARG A 3 4.46 1.49 -52.54
N ALA A 4 4.96 0.78 -51.53
CA ALA A 4 4.11 0.20 -50.48
C ALA A 4 3.53 1.30 -49.58
N PRO A 5 2.27 1.20 -49.11
CA PRO A 5 1.73 2.13 -48.13
C PRO A 5 2.31 1.87 -46.74
N PHE A 6 2.84 2.92 -46.12
CA PHE A 6 3.27 2.94 -44.72
C PHE A 6 2.06 2.69 -43.81
N LYS A 7 1.95 1.49 -43.24
CA LYS A 7 0.98 1.21 -42.17
C LYS A 7 1.49 1.87 -40.89
N SER A 8 0.86 2.96 -40.49
CA SER A 8 1.05 3.57 -39.17
C SER A 8 0.50 2.63 -38.09
N GLY A 9 1.36 1.76 -37.56
CA GLY A 9 1.09 0.99 -36.36
C GLY A 9 1.16 1.87 -35.12
N LEU A 10 0.19 2.77 -34.95
CA LEU A 10 -0.07 3.30 -33.62
C LEU A 10 -0.72 2.18 -32.82
N PRO A 11 -0.16 1.74 -31.68
CA PRO A 11 -0.84 0.79 -30.82
C PRO A 11 -2.13 1.47 -30.37
N GLN A 12 -3.26 0.94 -30.85
CA GLN A 12 -4.54 1.16 -30.22
C GLN A 12 -4.37 0.65 -28.79
N ILE A 13 -4.14 1.57 -27.84
CA ILE A 13 -4.31 1.35 -26.41
C ILE A 13 -5.80 1.11 -26.17
N ALA A 14 -6.29 -0.04 -26.67
CA ALA A 14 -7.57 -0.57 -26.32
C ALA A 14 -7.58 -0.67 -24.81
N GLU A 15 -8.46 0.09 -24.16
CA GLU A 15 -8.81 -0.11 -22.77
C GLU A 15 -9.32 -1.54 -22.61
N THR A 16 -8.41 -2.48 -22.38
CA THR A 16 -8.75 -3.89 -22.26
C THR A 16 -9.64 -4.05 -21.03
N PRO A 17 -10.74 -4.83 -21.10
CA PRO A 17 -11.67 -5.03 -19.98
C PRO A 17 -10.98 -5.46 -18.67
N MET A 18 -9.83 -6.13 -18.78
CA MET A 18 -9.00 -6.51 -17.63
C MET A 18 -8.37 -5.31 -16.91
N ALA A 19 -7.97 -4.25 -17.63
CA ALA A 19 -7.39 -3.03 -17.05
C ALA A 19 -8.44 -2.24 -16.26
N LYS A 20 -9.68 -2.13 -16.77
CA LYS A 20 -10.81 -1.54 -16.03
C LYS A 20 -11.12 -2.30 -14.75
N ASN A 21 -11.17 -3.63 -14.81
CA ASN A 21 -11.43 -4.47 -13.64
C ASN A 21 -10.28 -4.40 -12.61
N ALA A 22 -9.03 -4.34 -13.06
CA ALA A 22 -7.87 -4.18 -12.19
C ALA A 22 -7.82 -2.80 -11.53
N TRP A 23 -8.15 -1.74 -12.26
CA TRP A 23 -8.22 -0.37 -11.74
C TRP A 23 -9.32 -0.23 -10.68
N MET A 24 -10.53 -0.73 -10.97
CA MET A 24 -11.64 -0.74 -10.01
C MET A 24 -11.30 -1.55 -8.77
N ARG A 25 -10.72 -2.75 -8.94
CA ARG A 25 -10.30 -3.60 -7.83
C ARG A 25 -9.27 -2.88 -6.97
N ASN A 26 -8.20 -2.36 -7.57
CA ASN A 26 -7.12 -1.65 -6.88
C ASN A 26 -7.62 -0.38 -6.17
N GLY A 27 -8.58 0.33 -6.77
CA GLY A 27 -9.24 1.50 -6.16
C GLY A 27 -10.02 1.12 -4.91
N PHE A 28 -10.87 0.09 -4.98
CA PHE A 28 -11.62 -0.42 -3.82
C PHE A 28 -10.70 -0.92 -2.71
N ASP A 29 -9.67 -1.64 -3.09
CA ASP A 29 -8.60 -2.12 -2.24
C ASP A 29 -7.89 -0.95 -1.51
N SER A 30 -7.63 0.15 -2.23
CA SER A 30 -7.00 1.35 -1.67
C SER A 30 -7.96 2.11 -0.74
N TRP A 31 -9.25 2.13 -1.07
CA TRP A 31 -10.30 2.68 -0.21
C TRP A 31 -10.41 1.91 1.11
N LEU A 32 -10.44 0.57 1.04
CA LEU A 32 -10.46 -0.29 2.24
C LEU A 32 -9.21 -0.07 3.10
N LEU A 33 -8.03 0.03 2.47
CA LEU A 33 -6.80 0.39 3.15
C LEU A 33 -6.89 1.77 3.81
N GLY A 34 -7.48 2.75 3.14
CA GLY A 34 -7.74 4.08 3.69
C GLY A 34 -8.62 4.04 4.93
N MET A 35 -9.72 3.29 4.90
CA MET A 35 -10.61 3.10 6.06
C MET A 35 -9.89 2.41 7.24
N GLU A 36 -9.10 1.37 6.96
CA GLU A 36 -8.29 0.70 7.99
C GLU A 36 -7.24 1.64 8.58
N ALA A 37 -6.61 2.49 7.75
CA ALA A 37 -5.66 3.49 8.19
C ALA A 37 -6.31 4.56 9.09
N LEU A 38 -7.50 5.05 8.73
CA LEU A 38 -8.25 6.00 9.55
C LEU A 38 -8.57 5.43 10.94
N GLN A 39 -9.00 4.16 11.03
CA GLN A 39 -9.23 3.51 12.33
C GLN A 39 -7.96 3.43 13.19
N VAL A 40 -6.82 3.09 12.58
CA VAL A 40 -5.53 3.02 13.29
C VAL A 40 -5.10 4.40 13.78
N ILE A 41 -5.31 5.45 12.99
CA ILE A 41 -5.02 6.83 13.39
C ILE A 41 -5.87 7.22 14.61
N THR A 42 -7.19 7.00 14.55
CA THR A 42 -8.10 7.33 15.67
C THR A 42 -7.70 6.60 16.96
N LEU A 43 -7.44 5.30 16.90
CA LEU A 43 -7.03 4.49 18.08
C LEU A 43 -5.71 4.98 18.68
N ARG A 44 -4.75 5.35 17.84
CA ARG A 44 -3.46 5.90 18.29
C ARG A 44 -3.60 7.28 18.89
N THR A 45 -4.42 8.14 18.29
CA THR A 45 -4.71 9.46 18.85
C THR A 45 -5.36 9.33 20.22
N MET A 46 -6.33 8.43 20.40
CA MET A 46 -6.95 8.18 21.72
C MET A 46 -5.92 7.65 22.74
N LYS A 47 -5.08 6.69 22.35
CA LYS A 47 -4.07 6.12 23.23
C LYS A 47 -2.96 7.11 23.62
N LEU A 48 -2.58 7.99 22.70
CA LEU A 48 -1.64 9.07 22.98
C LEU A 48 -2.27 10.16 23.86
N ALA A 49 -3.52 10.54 23.58
CA ALA A 49 -4.25 11.52 24.37
C ALA A 49 -4.49 11.05 25.81
N ALA A 50 -4.65 9.74 26.04
CA ALA A 50 -4.72 9.16 27.37
C ALA A 50 -3.42 9.31 28.19
N GLY A 51 -2.27 9.54 27.54
CA GLY A 51 -1.00 9.79 28.19
C GLY A 51 -0.41 8.59 28.96
N GLY A 52 0.57 8.88 29.82
CA GLY A 52 1.23 7.88 30.68
C GLY A 52 2.18 6.92 29.95
N ALA A 53 2.66 5.91 30.68
CA ALA A 53 3.67 4.97 30.18
C ALA A 53 3.21 4.20 28.93
N ALA A 54 1.93 3.84 28.87
CA ALA A 54 1.34 3.13 27.74
C ALA A 54 1.31 3.97 26.44
N ALA A 55 1.14 5.29 26.54
CA ALA A 55 1.25 6.21 25.42
C ALA A 55 2.69 6.31 24.91
N GLN A 56 3.67 6.39 25.82
CA GLN A 56 5.09 6.45 25.46
C GLN A 56 5.57 5.18 24.75
N THR A 57 5.16 4.00 25.25
CA THR A 57 5.44 2.72 24.58
C THR A 57 4.79 2.64 23.19
N GLU A 58 3.56 3.14 23.04
CA GLU A 58 2.90 3.20 21.72
C GLU A 58 3.64 4.15 20.78
N ALA A 59 4.09 5.32 21.25
CA ALA A 59 4.85 6.28 20.45
C ALA A 59 6.17 5.69 19.94
N GLN A 60 6.95 5.03 20.80
CA GLN A 60 8.19 4.35 20.39
C GLN A 60 7.92 3.26 19.36
N ARG A 61 6.89 2.42 19.60
CA ARG A 61 6.49 1.37 18.66
C ARG A 61 6.07 1.94 17.30
N MET A 62 5.37 3.07 17.28
CA MET A 62 4.98 3.76 16.05
C MET A 62 6.19 4.22 15.22
N VAL A 63 7.30 4.58 15.85
CA VAL A 63 8.53 4.97 15.15
C VAL A 63 9.22 3.72 14.59
N SER A 64 9.39 2.68 15.41
CA SER A 64 9.99 1.42 14.97
C SER A 64 9.23 0.79 13.79
N GLU A 65 7.90 0.85 13.79
CA GLU A 65 7.08 0.35 12.69
C GLU A 65 7.28 1.13 11.38
N LYS A 66 7.42 2.47 11.44
CA LYS A 66 7.69 3.29 10.25
C LYS A 66 9.06 2.98 9.67
N ILE A 67 10.07 2.86 10.53
CA ILE A 67 11.44 2.50 10.14
C ILE A 67 11.45 1.11 9.50
N ALA A 68 10.84 0.12 10.14
CA ALA A 68 10.81 -1.25 9.62
C ALA A 68 10.07 -1.37 8.27
N ALA A 69 8.97 -0.64 8.08
CA ALA A 69 8.26 -0.61 6.80
C ALA A 69 9.09 0.07 5.70
N GLY A 70 9.75 1.18 6.01
CA GLY A 70 10.64 1.87 5.09
C GLY A 70 11.85 1.03 4.68
N LEU A 71 12.43 0.29 5.62
CA LEU A 71 13.57 -0.61 5.37
C LEU A 71 13.15 -1.85 4.54
N ASP A 72 12.01 -2.48 4.85
CA ASP A 72 11.54 -3.63 4.06
C ASP A 72 11.21 -3.22 2.62
N LEU A 73 10.65 -2.02 2.44
CA LEU A 73 10.37 -1.49 1.10
C LEU A 73 11.67 -1.17 0.33
N GLN A 74 12.64 -0.52 0.97
CA GLN A 74 13.95 -0.25 0.37
C GLN A 74 14.69 -1.56 0.00
N MET A 75 14.70 -2.55 0.90
CA MET A 75 15.29 -3.85 0.61
C MET A 75 14.62 -4.56 -0.55
N ARG A 76 13.28 -4.53 -0.64
CA ARG A 76 12.55 -5.07 -1.79
C ARG A 76 12.84 -4.33 -3.09
N ALA A 77 13.11 -3.03 -3.02
CA ALA A 77 13.52 -2.26 -4.19
C ALA A 77 14.93 -2.66 -4.65
N LEU A 78 15.89 -2.69 -3.73
CA LEU A 78 17.30 -3.00 -4.01
C LEU A 78 17.51 -4.45 -4.49
N THR A 79 16.73 -5.40 -3.98
CA THR A 79 16.81 -6.82 -4.34
C THR A 79 16.01 -7.18 -5.59
N GLY A 80 15.36 -6.20 -6.24
CA GLY A 80 14.43 -6.46 -7.35
C GLY A 80 13.14 -7.17 -6.92
N GLY A 81 12.89 -7.34 -5.62
CA GLY A 81 11.69 -7.96 -5.06
C GLY A 81 10.39 -7.21 -5.40
N LEU A 82 10.47 -5.93 -5.80
CA LEU A 82 9.36 -5.17 -6.35
C LEU A 82 8.99 -5.60 -7.79
N GLY A 83 9.87 -6.31 -8.49
CA GLY A 83 9.68 -6.71 -9.89
C GLY A 83 10.18 -5.64 -10.86
N THR A 84 10.08 -5.97 -12.15
CA THR A 84 10.66 -5.18 -13.25
C THR A 84 9.68 -4.24 -13.92
N THR A 85 8.39 -4.31 -13.56
CA THR A 85 7.32 -3.47 -14.09
C THR A 85 6.77 -2.54 -13.01
N ALA A 86 6.43 -1.31 -13.40
CA ALA A 86 5.91 -0.28 -12.48
C ALA A 86 4.63 -0.75 -11.76
N ASP A 87 3.71 -1.39 -12.50
CA ASP A 87 2.45 -1.91 -11.94
C ASP A 87 2.67 -3.04 -10.93
N GLY A 88 3.60 -3.96 -11.22
CA GLY A 88 3.95 -5.06 -10.33
C GLY A 88 4.61 -4.57 -9.03
N ALA A 89 5.47 -3.55 -9.15
CA ALA A 89 6.08 -2.89 -8.00
C ALA A 89 5.03 -2.24 -7.11
N ALA A 90 4.15 -1.41 -7.68
CA ALA A 90 3.08 -0.73 -6.95
C ALA A 90 2.17 -1.73 -6.20
N ALA A 91 1.72 -2.79 -6.87
CA ALA A 91 0.88 -3.82 -6.24
C ALA A 91 1.54 -4.48 -5.01
N LYS A 92 2.85 -4.75 -5.09
CA LYS A 92 3.61 -5.32 -3.97
C LYS A 92 3.83 -4.34 -2.82
N VAL A 93 4.05 -3.05 -3.12
CA VAL A 93 4.11 -1.98 -2.10
C VAL A 93 2.79 -1.89 -1.35
N LEU A 94 1.67 -1.82 -2.08
CA LEU A 94 0.33 -1.78 -1.50
C LEU A 94 0.04 -3.01 -0.62
N ALA A 95 0.35 -4.21 -1.11
CA ALA A 95 0.18 -5.44 -0.35
C ALA A 95 1.04 -5.48 0.93
N HIS A 96 2.25 -4.93 0.88
CA HIS A 96 3.11 -4.79 2.05
C HIS A 96 2.46 -3.92 3.13
N TYR A 97 2.03 -2.71 2.76
CA TYR A 97 1.40 -1.78 3.71
C TYR A 97 0.08 -2.31 4.27
N ARG A 98 -0.78 -2.93 3.46
CA ARG A 98 -2.04 -3.54 3.94
C ARG A 98 -1.82 -4.54 5.07
N ARG A 99 -0.84 -5.44 4.93
CA ARG A 99 -0.54 -6.44 5.96
C ARG A 99 -0.14 -5.78 7.28
N LYS A 100 0.69 -4.74 7.23
CA LYS A 100 1.15 -4.01 8.42
C LYS A 100 -0.01 -3.28 9.10
N VAL A 101 -0.86 -2.59 8.33
CA VAL A 101 -2.04 -1.88 8.85
C VAL A 101 -3.03 -2.83 9.52
N ARG A 102 -3.36 -3.96 8.87
CA ARG A 102 -4.28 -4.96 9.42
C ARG A 102 -3.77 -5.57 10.72
N ALA A 103 -2.47 -5.84 10.82
CA ALA A 103 -1.85 -6.31 12.05
C ALA A 103 -1.97 -5.27 13.19
N ASN A 104 -1.82 -3.99 12.87
CA ASN A 104 -1.96 -2.89 13.83
C ASN A 104 -3.38 -2.79 14.37
N ARG A 105 -4.37 -2.78 13.46
CA ARG A 105 -5.79 -2.74 13.79
C ARG A 105 -6.18 -3.87 14.75
N ARG A 106 -5.72 -5.10 14.48
CA ARG A 106 -5.99 -6.27 15.32
C ARG A 106 -5.37 -6.16 16.71
N ARG A 107 -4.18 -5.56 16.83
CA ARG A 107 -3.53 -5.36 18.14
C ARG A 107 -4.21 -4.26 18.94
N LEU A 108 -4.51 -3.13 18.30
CA LEU A 108 -5.12 -1.97 18.97
C LEU A 108 -6.55 -2.27 19.43
N SER A 109 -7.33 -2.98 18.63
CA SER A 109 -8.68 -3.42 19.04
C SER A 109 -8.65 -4.35 20.26
N LYS A 110 -7.65 -5.23 20.38
CA LYS A 110 -7.45 -6.08 21.57
C LYS A 110 -6.95 -5.33 22.80
N ALA A 111 -6.42 -4.13 22.64
CA ALA A 111 -5.91 -3.31 23.73
C ALA A 111 -6.92 -2.24 24.17
N ALA A 112 -8.05 -2.12 23.46
CA ALA A 112 -9.13 -1.17 23.73
C ALA A 112 -10.39 -1.84 24.31
N GLY A 113 -10.42 -3.17 24.39
CA GLY A 113 -11.38 -3.95 25.16
C GLY A 113 -10.66 -4.65 26.29
#